data_AF-A0A2E0R3G4-F1
#
_entry.id   AF-A0A2E0R3G4-F1
#
_cell.length_a   1.000
_cell.length_b   1.000
_cell.length_c   1.000
_cell.angle_alpha   90.00
_cell.angle_beta   90.00
_cell.angle_gamma   90.00
#
_symmetry.space_group_name_H-M   'P 1'
#
loop_
_entity.id
_entity.type
_entity.pdbx_description
1 polymer ?
#
loop_
_entity_poly.entity_id
_entity_poly.type
_entity_poly.pdbx_seq_one_letter_code
_entity_poly.pdbx_strand_id
1 'polypeptide(L)'
;MTVPKPTVEEMQERAAIDRSARYPVLFFFTSAAAWLFVATILGFFSSLKLCVPSLFDSCPFLGYGRLFPMHMIALVYGWAMQAGIGVMLWLMARLTKNELRYGTTMIVMGHLWNFIISLAVLSVWAGYGRSIPLLDFPVWVWPMMALTYALIVVWLIPMFRSRRNSYVYVSEMYLVGAAVWFPWIFVAANLLINKGASPVMGAGTDAWYISNLIYFWMGPIALAVAYYIIPKITARPIYSYPLAQAGFWILAVLAGWTGFSRYMGGPLPAWIPAVSGAASIFILLAVVATVANFLPSLKGQTKLWEYSPSLRFTVMGMLMFVVYAVLAALSSTFTFGKDLQFSHFQIGLDTLAFYGFFSMTVFGAIYFIVPRITNAEWPSGSRIRTHFWFSTYGIITMVVCMLVGGIAQGGDMAQWDRDFSTSFVNSSAYMVGRCIAWGLISFSNFAFLYQLGLMFVGKGRKTDGPTLIHSEPGAAADARAAAGLS
;
A
#
# COMPACT_ATOMS: atom_id res chain seq x y z
N MET A 1 -30.76 10.11 -13.89
CA MET A 1 -30.55 8.92 -14.74
C MET A 1 -30.51 7.71 -13.83
N THR A 2 -31.54 6.86 -13.88
CA THR A 2 -31.51 5.55 -13.23
C THR A 2 -30.51 4.67 -13.99
N VAL A 3 -29.51 4.15 -13.30
CA VAL A 3 -28.55 3.21 -13.90
C VAL A 3 -29.34 1.98 -14.33
N PRO A 4 -29.29 1.55 -15.61
CA PRO A 4 -30.02 0.37 -16.06
C PRO A 4 -29.65 -0.83 -15.20
N LYS A 5 -30.65 -1.63 -14.81
CA LYS A 5 -30.36 -2.91 -14.14
C LYS A 5 -29.56 -3.79 -15.12
N PRO A 6 -28.50 -4.47 -14.65
CA PRO A 6 -27.70 -5.33 -15.51
C PRO A 6 -28.57 -6.46 -16.09
N THR A 7 -28.34 -6.81 -17.35
CA THR A 7 -29.00 -7.95 -17.99
C THR A 7 -28.53 -9.27 -17.37
N VAL A 8 -29.29 -10.34 -17.54
CA VAL A 8 -28.91 -11.68 -17.06
C VAL A 8 -27.58 -12.11 -17.67
N GLU A 9 -27.36 -11.83 -18.95
CA GLU A 9 -26.08 -12.10 -19.65
C GLU A 9 -24.91 -11.35 -19.01
N GLU A 10 -25.07 -10.06 -18.69
CA GLU A 10 -24.03 -9.30 -17.99
C GLU A 10 -23.74 -9.85 -16.59
N MET A 11 -24.76 -10.35 -15.89
CA MET A 11 -24.58 -10.98 -14.58
C MET A 11 -23.83 -12.32 -14.68
N GLN A 12 -24.16 -13.12 -15.69
CA GLN A 12 -23.48 -14.39 -15.97
C GLN A 12 -22.03 -14.18 -16.39
N GLU A 13 -21.76 -13.22 -17.28
CA GLU A 13 -20.40 -12.84 -17.69
C GLU A 13 -19.56 -12.40 -16.48
N ARG A 14 -20.13 -11.54 -15.63
CA ARG A 14 -19.49 -11.10 -14.38
C ARG A 14 -19.16 -12.27 -13.46
N ALA A 15 -20.08 -13.22 -13.31
CA ALA A 15 -19.88 -14.41 -12.48
C ALA A 15 -18.83 -15.36 -13.07
N ALA A 16 -18.74 -15.48 -14.40
CA ALA A 16 -17.71 -16.26 -15.08
C ALA A 16 -16.31 -15.66 -14.86
N ILE A 17 -16.19 -14.33 -15.00
CA ILE A 17 -14.94 -13.61 -14.70
C ILE A 17 -14.54 -13.82 -13.23
N ASP A 18 -15.46 -13.61 -12.29
CA ASP A 18 -15.19 -13.78 -10.86
C ASP A 18 -14.80 -15.24 -10.53
N ARG A 19 -15.40 -16.23 -11.19
CA ARG A 19 -15.04 -17.65 -11.06
C ARG A 19 -13.64 -17.94 -11.59
N SER A 20 -13.26 -17.38 -12.75
CA SER A 20 -11.93 -17.55 -13.34
C SER A 20 -10.82 -16.97 -12.45
N ALA A 21 -11.12 -15.87 -11.74
CA ALA A 21 -10.18 -15.18 -10.86
C ALA A 21 -10.11 -15.76 -9.45
N ARG A 22 -11.05 -16.63 -9.06
CA ARG A 22 -11.25 -17.09 -7.67
C ARG A 22 -9.99 -17.63 -7.03
N TYR A 23 -9.44 -18.73 -7.54
CA TYR A 23 -8.28 -19.39 -6.93
C TYR A 23 -7.01 -18.53 -6.92
N PRO A 24 -6.58 -17.91 -8.05
CA PRO A 24 -5.36 -17.12 -8.04
C PRO A 24 -5.46 -15.86 -7.17
N VAL A 25 -6.56 -15.11 -7.24
CA VAL A 25 -6.72 -13.89 -6.44
C VAL A 25 -6.81 -14.21 -4.95
N LEU A 26 -7.55 -15.26 -4.59
CA LEU A 26 -7.67 -15.68 -3.19
C LEU A 26 -6.34 -16.18 -2.64
N PHE A 27 -5.55 -16.91 -3.44
CA PHE A 27 -4.18 -17.30 -3.09
C PHE A 27 -3.29 -16.08 -2.80
N PHE A 28 -3.27 -15.09 -3.70
CA PHE A 28 -2.47 -13.88 -3.49
C PHE A 28 -2.91 -13.11 -2.24
N PHE A 29 -4.21 -12.98 -1.99
CA PHE A 29 -4.71 -12.28 -0.80
C PHE A 29 -4.41 -13.01 0.51
N THR A 30 -4.57 -14.33 0.58
CA THR A 30 -4.28 -15.08 1.81
C THR A 30 -2.79 -15.11 2.11
N SER A 31 -1.98 -15.34 1.08
CA SER A 31 -0.52 -15.30 1.15
C SER A 31 -0.04 -13.91 1.57
N ALA A 32 -0.56 -12.84 0.96
CA ALA A 32 -0.25 -11.48 1.36
C ALA A 32 -0.61 -11.23 2.83
N ALA A 33 -1.81 -11.61 3.27
CA ALA A 33 -2.25 -11.40 4.65
C ALA A 33 -1.37 -12.15 5.67
N ALA A 34 -0.88 -13.34 5.33
CA ALA A 34 0.07 -14.07 6.16
C ALA A 34 1.40 -13.30 6.28
N TRP A 35 1.94 -12.80 5.16
CA TRP A 35 3.13 -11.95 5.16
C TRP A 35 2.95 -10.64 5.91
N LEU A 36 1.77 -10.02 5.82
CA LEU A 36 1.45 -8.82 6.57
C LEU A 36 1.54 -9.07 8.07
N PHE A 37 0.98 -10.19 8.54
CA PHE A 37 1.03 -10.53 9.95
C PHE A 37 2.47 -10.79 10.43
N VAL A 38 3.27 -11.51 9.63
CA VAL A 38 4.71 -11.69 9.89
C VAL A 38 5.42 -10.33 9.93
N ALA A 39 5.16 -9.46 8.96
CA ALA A 39 5.74 -8.13 8.91
C ALA A 39 5.39 -7.33 10.17
N THR A 40 4.13 -7.29 10.59
CA THR A 40 3.73 -6.45 11.72
C THR A 40 4.27 -6.98 13.05
N ILE A 41 4.41 -8.30 13.19
CA ILE A 41 5.12 -8.92 14.32
C ILE A 41 6.59 -8.48 14.34
N LEU A 42 7.30 -8.57 13.21
CA LEU A 42 8.70 -8.12 13.12
C LEU A 42 8.83 -6.61 13.39
N GLY A 43 7.87 -5.81 12.91
CA GLY A 43 7.79 -4.37 13.18
C GLY A 43 7.62 -4.08 14.67
N PHE A 44 6.75 -4.83 15.35
CA PHE A 44 6.56 -4.76 16.80
C PHE A 44 7.83 -5.12 17.57
N PHE A 45 8.46 -6.26 17.27
CA PHE A 45 9.72 -6.66 17.93
C PHE A 45 10.88 -5.69 17.67
N SER A 46 11.00 -5.18 16.44
CA SER A 46 12.00 -4.14 16.14
C SER A 46 11.77 -2.87 16.94
N SER A 47 10.51 -2.50 17.20
CA SER A 47 10.17 -1.32 17.97
C SER A 47 10.34 -1.55 19.47
N LEU A 48 10.06 -2.76 19.98
CA LEU A 48 10.37 -3.15 21.36
C LEU A 48 11.87 -3.04 21.66
N LYS A 49 12.74 -3.42 20.71
CA LYS A 49 14.19 -3.25 20.82
C LYS A 49 14.62 -1.79 20.97
N LEU A 50 13.88 -0.84 20.40
CA LEU A 50 14.16 0.59 20.58
C LEU A 50 13.68 1.13 21.93
N CYS A 51 12.63 0.54 22.51
CA CYS A 51 12.16 0.89 23.85
C CYS A 51 13.01 0.27 24.96
N VAL A 52 13.40 -0.99 24.79
CA VAL A 52 14.18 -1.76 25.76
C VAL A 52 15.37 -2.39 25.02
N PRO A 53 16.50 -1.66 24.90
CA PRO A 53 17.65 -2.13 24.15
C PRO A 53 18.19 -3.49 24.63
N SER A 54 18.20 -3.71 25.95
CA SER A 54 18.72 -4.92 26.60
C SER A 54 17.95 -6.22 26.26
N LEU A 55 16.76 -6.10 25.69
CA LEU A 55 15.89 -7.23 25.39
C LEU A 55 16.47 -8.08 24.26
N PHE A 56 16.89 -9.33 24.50
CA PHE A 56 17.50 -10.23 23.49
C PHE A 56 18.95 -9.89 23.07
N ASP A 57 19.73 -9.20 23.89
CA ASP A 57 21.14 -8.89 23.55
C ASP A 57 22.04 -10.13 23.42
N SER A 58 21.70 -11.22 24.09
CA SER A 58 22.39 -12.51 23.96
C SER A 58 22.16 -13.19 22.60
N CYS A 59 21.20 -12.73 21.79
CA CYS A 59 20.83 -13.34 20.52
C CYS A 59 21.04 -12.35 19.35
N PRO A 60 22.16 -12.46 18.60
CA PRO A 60 22.44 -11.59 17.45
C PRO A 60 21.37 -11.63 16.36
N PHE A 61 20.63 -12.75 16.25
CA PHE A 61 19.55 -12.93 15.28
C PHE A 61 18.33 -12.03 15.53
N LEU A 62 18.15 -11.54 16.77
CA LEU A 62 17.06 -10.64 17.16
C LEU A 62 17.53 -9.18 17.34
N GLY A 63 18.70 -8.83 16.77
CA GLY A 63 19.16 -7.45 16.73
C GLY A 63 18.28 -6.55 15.85
N TYR A 64 18.18 -5.27 16.23
CA TYR A 64 17.41 -4.27 15.47
C TYR A 64 17.82 -4.20 13.99
N GLY A 65 19.13 -4.23 13.72
CA GLY A 65 19.69 -4.18 12.36
C GLY A 65 19.31 -5.35 11.46
N ARG A 66 18.78 -6.45 12.01
CA ARG A 66 18.22 -7.58 11.23
C ARG A 66 16.70 -7.55 11.22
N LEU A 67 16.07 -7.28 12.37
CA LEU A 67 14.61 -7.26 12.51
C LEU A 67 13.94 -6.20 11.63
N PHE A 68 14.51 -4.99 11.58
CA PHE A 68 13.89 -3.88 10.84
C PHE A 68 13.93 -4.08 9.31
N PRO A 69 15.07 -4.47 8.70
CA PRO A 69 15.07 -4.81 7.27
C PRO A 69 14.16 -5.99 6.91
N MET A 70 14.11 -7.04 7.74
CA MET A 70 13.19 -8.16 7.53
C MET A 70 11.73 -7.70 7.56
N HIS A 71 11.36 -6.84 8.52
CA HIS A 71 10.04 -6.24 8.60
C HIS A 71 9.68 -5.51 7.31
N MET A 72 10.58 -4.67 6.79
CA MET A 72 10.34 -3.89 5.58
C MET A 72 10.21 -4.77 4.33
N ILE A 73 11.07 -5.78 4.17
CA ILE A 73 10.96 -6.74 3.05
C ILE A 73 9.62 -7.49 3.11
N ALA A 74 9.25 -7.99 4.29
CA ALA A 74 7.99 -8.71 4.49
C ALA A 74 6.77 -7.79 4.24
N LEU A 75 6.82 -6.52 4.68
CA LEU A 75 5.72 -5.57 4.50
C LEU A 75 5.54 -5.19 3.02
N VAL A 76 6.64 -4.91 2.32
CA VAL A 76 6.57 -4.38 0.95
C VAL A 76 6.46 -5.50 -0.07
N TYR A 77 7.37 -6.47 -0.07
CA TYR A 77 7.36 -7.53 -1.09
C TYR A 77 6.53 -8.75 -0.69
N GLY A 78 6.40 -9.03 0.60
CA GLY A 78 5.52 -10.09 1.09
C GLY A 78 4.05 -9.66 1.00
N TRP A 79 3.68 -8.61 1.73
CA TRP A 79 2.31 -8.09 1.77
C TRP A 79 1.95 -7.24 0.56
N ALA A 80 2.60 -6.08 0.40
CA ALA A 80 2.08 -5.06 -0.51
C ALA A 80 2.04 -5.57 -1.95
N MET A 81 3.15 -6.12 -2.45
CA MET A 81 3.27 -6.70 -3.80
C MET A 81 2.22 -7.77 -4.09
N GLN A 82 2.04 -8.74 -3.20
CA GLN A 82 1.09 -9.83 -3.43
C GLN A 82 -0.36 -9.34 -3.38
N ALA A 83 -0.69 -8.48 -2.42
CA ALA A 83 -2.04 -7.92 -2.33
C ALA A 83 -2.34 -7.01 -3.53
N GLY A 84 -1.35 -6.21 -3.95
CA GLY A 84 -1.44 -5.38 -5.15
C GLY A 84 -1.63 -6.20 -6.43
N ILE A 85 -0.87 -7.28 -6.61
CA ILE A 85 -1.04 -8.22 -7.73
C ILE A 85 -2.44 -8.82 -7.75
N GLY A 86 -2.95 -9.31 -6.61
CA GLY A 86 -4.31 -9.85 -6.54
C GLY A 86 -5.38 -8.83 -6.95
N VAL A 87 -5.21 -7.57 -6.52
CA VAL A 87 -6.06 -6.45 -6.92
C VAL A 87 -5.94 -6.16 -8.42
N MET A 88 -4.73 -6.10 -8.95
CA MET A 88 -4.48 -5.83 -10.38
C MET A 88 -5.14 -6.89 -11.26
N LEU A 89 -4.96 -8.17 -10.95
CA LEU A 89 -5.55 -9.29 -11.70
C LEU A 89 -7.07 -9.21 -11.73
N TRP A 90 -7.70 -9.02 -10.57
CA TRP A 90 -9.16 -8.98 -10.49
C TRP A 90 -9.75 -7.72 -11.15
N LEU A 91 -9.19 -6.53 -10.87
CA LEU A 91 -9.69 -5.29 -11.46
C LEU A 91 -9.51 -5.27 -12.98
N MET A 92 -8.35 -5.69 -13.49
CA MET A 92 -8.12 -5.73 -14.94
C MET A 92 -9.09 -6.68 -15.63
N ALA A 93 -9.34 -7.87 -15.06
CA ALA A 93 -10.29 -8.83 -15.61
C ALA A 93 -11.71 -8.25 -15.70
N ARG A 94 -12.15 -7.55 -14.64
CA ARG A 94 -13.47 -6.91 -14.59
C ARG A 94 -13.64 -5.72 -15.52
N LEU A 95 -12.62 -4.87 -15.62
CA LEU A 95 -12.66 -3.65 -16.44
C LEU A 95 -12.61 -3.99 -17.93
N THR A 96 -11.79 -4.97 -18.31
CA THR A 96 -11.62 -5.41 -19.70
C THR A 96 -12.68 -6.41 -20.16
N LYS A 97 -13.49 -6.94 -19.23
CA LYS A 97 -14.48 -8.03 -19.44
C LYS A 97 -13.85 -9.31 -19.98
N ASN A 98 -12.70 -9.68 -19.44
CA ASN A 98 -11.96 -10.88 -19.84
C ASN A 98 -11.79 -11.84 -18.66
N GLU A 99 -11.98 -13.12 -18.94
CA GLU A 99 -11.66 -14.17 -17.99
C GLU A 99 -10.15 -14.37 -17.85
N LEU A 100 -9.73 -14.78 -16.66
CA LEU A 100 -8.35 -15.06 -16.34
C LEU A 100 -7.94 -16.45 -16.87
N ARG A 101 -7.33 -16.48 -18.05
CA ARG A 101 -7.02 -17.74 -18.77
C ARG A 101 -5.99 -18.65 -18.07
N TYR A 102 -5.03 -18.08 -17.36
CA TYR A 102 -3.85 -18.81 -16.84
C TYR A 102 -3.80 -18.86 -15.31
N GLY A 103 -4.94 -19.19 -14.67
CA GLY A 103 -5.05 -19.20 -13.21
C GLY A 103 -4.03 -20.10 -12.50
N THR A 104 -3.79 -21.31 -13.01
CA THR A 104 -2.81 -22.25 -12.42
C THR A 104 -1.38 -21.73 -12.51
N THR A 105 -0.99 -21.20 -13.66
CA THR A 105 0.34 -20.60 -13.85
C THR A 105 0.57 -19.46 -12.85
N MET A 106 -0.44 -18.62 -12.62
CA MET A 106 -0.36 -17.54 -11.64
C MET A 106 -0.14 -18.02 -10.21
N ILE A 107 -0.78 -19.13 -9.82
CA ILE A 107 -0.57 -19.73 -8.50
C ILE A 107 0.85 -20.31 -8.37
N VAL A 108 1.35 -21.01 -9.40
CA VAL A 108 2.72 -21.54 -9.41
C VAL A 108 3.74 -20.41 -9.28
N MET A 109 3.59 -19.33 -10.07
CA MET A 109 4.46 -18.16 -9.98
C MET A 109 4.31 -17.44 -8.63
N GLY A 110 3.12 -17.45 -8.03
CA GLY A 110 2.89 -16.94 -6.69
C GLY A 110 3.58 -17.75 -5.59
N HIS A 111 3.66 -19.08 -5.71
CA HIS A 111 4.48 -19.91 -4.82
C HIS A 111 5.97 -19.63 -5.01
N LEU A 112 6.43 -19.46 -6.25
CA LEU A 112 7.80 -19.06 -6.54
C LEU A 112 8.13 -17.70 -5.91
N TRP A 113 7.22 -16.72 -6.01
CA TRP A 113 7.37 -15.43 -5.34
C TRP A 113 7.52 -15.61 -3.83
N ASN A 114 6.63 -16.39 -3.18
CA ASN A 114 6.73 -16.66 -1.75
C ASN A 114 8.05 -17.30 -1.36
N PHE A 115 8.51 -18.29 -2.11
CA PHE A 115 9.81 -18.93 -1.89
C PHE A 115 10.95 -17.90 -1.94
N ILE A 116 10.94 -17.02 -2.95
CA ILE A 116 11.96 -15.96 -3.09
C ILE A 116 11.89 -14.96 -1.93
N ILE A 117 10.70 -14.53 -1.50
CA ILE A 117 10.57 -13.61 -0.35
C ILE A 117 11.00 -14.29 0.95
N SER A 118 10.64 -15.55 1.18
CA SER A 118 11.13 -16.32 2.33
C SER A 118 12.65 -16.39 2.32
N LEU A 119 13.25 -16.66 1.17
CA LEU A 119 14.68 -16.70 1.02
C LEU A 119 15.34 -15.32 1.26
N ALA A 120 14.72 -14.24 0.77
CA ALA A 120 15.14 -12.87 1.04
C ALA A 120 15.13 -12.55 2.54
N VAL A 121 14.02 -12.80 3.22
CA VAL A 121 13.86 -12.55 4.66
C VAL A 121 14.84 -13.40 5.48
N LEU A 122 14.95 -14.70 5.18
CA LEU A 122 15.87 -15.60 5.89
C LEU A 122 17.34 -15.25 5.66
N SER A 123 17.72 -14.80 4.46
CA SER A 123 19.10 -14.37 4.18
C SER A 123 19.48 -13.12 4.97
N VAL A 124 18.58 -12.14 5.07
CA VAL A 124 18.76 -10.96 5.93
C VAL A 124 18.79 -11.36 7.40
N TRP A 125 17.95 -12.32 7.82
CA TRP A 125 17.96 -12.86 9.18
C TRP A 125 19.30 -13.51 9.54
N ALA A 126 19.89 -14.26 8.61
CA ALA A 126 21.20 -14.88 8.74
C ALA A 126 22.35 -13.87 8.75
N GLY A 127 22.10 -12.60 8.38
CA GLY A 127 23.10 -11.52 8.40
C GLY A 127 23.70 -11.19 7.04
N TYR A 128 23.19 -11.75 5.94
CA TYR A 128 23.63 -11.44 4.57
C TYR A 128 22.95 -10.19 3.98
N GLY A 129 22.49 -9.27 4.84
CA GLY A 129 21.84 -8.03 4.43
C GLY A 129 22.84 -7.01 3.88
N ARG A 130 22.39 -6.17 2.95
CA ARG A 130 23.20 -5.10 2.31
C ARG A 130 22.98 -3.70 2.89
N SER A 131 22.04 -3.54 3.82
CA SER A 131 21.71 -2.25 4.46
C SER A 131 21.30 -1.14 3.48
N ILE A 132 20.70 -1.53 2.36
CA ILE A 132 20.10 -0.61 1.38
C ILE A 132 18.59 -0.73 1.57
N PRO A 133 17.90 0.29 2.12
CA PRO A 133 16.48 0.21 2.43
C PRO A 133 15.62 -0.38 1.30
N LEU A 134 14.79 -1.37 1.62
CA LEU A 134 13.96 -2.11 0.65
C LEU A 134 14.73 -2.94 -0.39
N LEU A 135 16.06 -2.84 -0.47
CA LEU A 135 16.92 -3.67 -1.31
C LEU A 135 17.96 -4.44 -0.47
N ASP A 136 17.65 -4.61 0.82
CA ASP A 136 18.54 -5.17 1.83
C ASP A 136 18.93 -6.63 1.56
N PHE A 137 18.15 -7.39 0.79
CA PHE A 137 18.46 -8.78 0.46
C PHE A 137 19.72 -8.90 -0.41
N PRO A 138 20.38 -10.08 -0.46
CA PRO A 138 21.55 -10.34 -1.30
C PRO A 138 21.33 -10.05 -2.79
N VAL A 139 22.42 -9.71 -3.51
CA VAL A 139 22.39 -9.32 -4.94
C VAL A 139 21.73 -10.38 -5.83
N TRP A 140 21.85 -11.66 -5.52
CA TRP A 140 21.30 -12.73 -6.37
C TRP A 140 19.77 -12.89 -6.25
N VAL A 141 19.13 -12.26 -5.26
CA VAL A 141 17.68 -12.34 -5.03
C VAL A 141 16.91 -11.46 -6.02
N TRP A 142 17.41 -10.25 -6.33
CA TRP A 142 16.66 -9.28 -7.14
C TRP A 142 16.35 -9.76 -8.57
N PRO A 143 17.24 -10.46 -9.32
CA PRO A 143 16.91 -10.93 -10.66
C PRO A 143 15.77 -11.95 -10.63
N MET A 144 15.74 -12.81 -9.61
CA MET A 144 14.68 -13.80 -9.41
C MET A 144 13.34 -13.11 -9.11
N MET A 145 13.34 -12.08 -8.26
CA MET A 145 12.16 -11.27 -7.99
C MET A 145 11.67 -10.56 -9.25
N ALA A 146 12.57 -9.89 -9.98
CA ALA A 146 12.24 -9.17 -11.20
C ALA A 146 11.60 -10.09 -12.25
N LEU A 147 12.21 -11.26 -12.49
CA LEU A 147 11.72 -12.25 -13.44
C LEU A 147 10.35 -12.78 -13.01
N THR A 148 10.20 -13.19 -11.75
CA THR A 148 8.94 -13.76 -11.25
C THR A 148 7.80 -12.74 -11.31
N TYR A 149 8.07 -11.49 -10.92
CA TYR A 149 7.10 -10.40 -11.06
C TYR A 149 6.70 -10.20 -12.52
N ALA A 150 7.68 -10.13 -13.44
CA ALA A 150 7.41 -9.95 -14.86
C ALA A 150 6.54 -11.09 -15.42
N LEU A 151 6.81 -12.35 -15.04
CA LEU A 151 6.02 -13.51 -15.46
C LEU A 151 4.58 -13.49 -14.92
N ILE A 152 4.33 -12.86 -13.78
CA ILE A 152 2.96 -12.69 -13.24
C ILE A 152 2.24 -11.54 -13.96
N VAL A 153 2.93 -10.41 -14.11
CA VAL A 153 2.33 -9.15 -14.57
C VAL A 153 2.23 -9.05 -16.08
N VAL A 154 3.06 -9.78 -16.85
CA VAL A 154 3.00 -9.81 -18.31
C VAL A 154 1.59 -10.14 -18.83
N TRP A 155 0.83 -10.95 -18.09
CA TRP A 155 -0.54 -11.35 -18.46
C TRP A 155 -1.55 -10.21 -18.43
N LEU A 156 -1.26 -9.10 -17.72
CA LEU A 156 -2.11 -7.91 -17.71
C LEU A 156 -2.09 -7.18 -19.06
N ILE A 157 -0.98 -7.23 -19.81
CA ILE A 157 -0.84 -6.52 -21.08
C ILE A 157 -1.74 -7.13 -22.17
N PRO A 158 -1.72 -8.45 -22.46
CA PRO A 158 -2.65 -9.08 -23.38
C PRO A 158 -4.12 -8.87 -22.98
N MET A 159 -4.41 -8.90 -21.67
CA MET A 159 -5.76 -8.67 -21.15
C MET A 159 -6.25 -7.26 -21.47
N PHE A 160 -5.39 -6.25 -21.26
CA PHE A 160 -5.67 -4.86 -21.60
C PHE A 160 -5.83 -4.63 -23.11
N ARG A 161 -5.04 -5.31 -23.94
CA ARG A 161 -5.16 -5.25 -25.41
C ARG A 161 -6.44 -5.91 -25.91
N SER A 162 -6.90 -6.96 -25.24
CA SER A 162 -8.11 -7.71 -25.58
C SER A 162 -9.38 -7.12 -24.94
N ARG A 163 -9.34 -5.86 -24.47
CA ARG A 163 -10.49 -5.21 -23.85
C ARG A 163 -11.68 -5.15 -24.81
N ARG A 164 -12.87 -5.45 -24.31
CA ARG A 164 -14.12 -5.41 -25.10
C ARG A 164 -14.71 -4.01 -25.26
N ASN A 165 -14.36 -3.10 -24.34
CA ASN A 165 -14.81 -1.71 -24.39
C ASN A 165 -13.82 -0.86 -25.20
N SER A 166 -14.33 0.05 -26.03
CA SER A 166 -13.50 0.98 -26.82
C SER A 166 -12.79 2.02 -25.95
N TYR A 167 -13.45 2.49 -24.89
CA TYR A 167 -12.92 3.46 -23.94
C TYR A 167 -12.03 2.79 -22.90
N VAL A 168 -10.88 3.40 -22.64
CA VAL A 168 -9.97 3.01 -21.56
C VAL A 168 -10.42 3.72 -20.30
N TYR A 169 -10.67 2.99 -19.21
CA TYR A 169 -11.01 3.56 -17.90
C TYR A 169 -9.76 4.12 -17.20
N VAL A 170 -9.90 5.20 -16.42
CA VAL A 170 -8.80 5.77 -15.62
C VAL A 170 -8.19 4.72 -14.68
N SER A 171 -9.00 3.85 -14.07
CA SER A 171 -8.50 2.72 -13.28
C SER A 171 -7.59 1.80 -14.11
N GLU A 172 -7.93 1.50 -15.36
CA GLU A 172 -7.07 0.68 -16.24
C GLU A 172 -5.75 1.39 -16.53
N MET A 173 -5.76 2.71 -16.76
CA MET A 173 -4.54 3.49 -17.01
C MET A 173 -3.55 3.36 -15.83
N TYR A 174 -4.04 3.53 -14.61
CA TYR A 174 -3.21 3.37 -13.41
C TYR A 174 -2.72 1.92 -13.22
N LEU A 175 -3.55 0.90 -13.50
CA LEU A 175 -3.14 -0.51 -13.39
C LEU A 175 -2.06 -0.87 -14.43
N VAL A 176 -2.21 -0.42 -15.67
CA VAL A 176 -1.19 -0.60 -16.72
C VAL A 176 0.09 0.17 -16.36
N GLY A 177 -0.04 1.39 -15.83
CA GLY A 177 1.08 2.16 -15.30
C GLY A 177 1.87 1.38 -14.24
N ALA A 178 1.19 0.89 -13.19
CA ALA A 178 1.83 0.07 -12.14
C ALA A 178 2.52 -1.18 -12.71
N ALA A 179 1.86 -1.87 -13.63
CA ALA A 179 2.38 -3.07 -14.26
C ALA A 179 3.69 -2.83 -15.01
N VAL A 180 3.80 -1.71 -15.73
CA VAL A 180 4.95 -1.38 -16.59
C VAL A 180 6.05 -0.64 -15.82
N TRP A 181 5.70 0.27 -14.92
CA TRP A 181 6.68 1.11 -14.23
C TRP A 181 7.47 0.36 -13.16
N PHE A 182 6.88 -0.62 -12.47
CA PHE A 182 7.62 -1.35 -11.42
C PHE A 182 8.85 -2.11 -11.95
N PRO A 183 8.75 -2.95 -13.00
CA PRO A 183 9.93 -3.61 -13.57
C PRO A 183 11.02 -2.61 -13.97
N TRP A 184 10.63 -1.47 -14.57
CA TRP A 184 11.56 -0.40 -14.94
C TRP A 184 12.32 0.13 -13.71
N ILE A 185 11.60 0.57 -12.67
CA ILE A 185 12.27 1.17 -11.49
C ILE A 185 13.07 0.15 -10.69
N PHE A 186 12.56 -1.07 -10.56
CA PHE A 186 13.20 -2.12 -9.76
C PHE A 186 14.50 -2.61 -10.41
N VAL A 187 14.47 -2.84 -11.73
CA VAL A 187 15.66 -3.25 -12.49
C VAL A 187 16.65 -2.10 -12.58
N ALA A 188 16.21 -0.88 -12.89
CA ALA A 188 17.10 0.29 -12.96
C ALA A 188 17.84 0.54 -11.64
N ALA A 189 17.12 0.52 -10.51
CA ALA A 189 17.72 0.73 -9.20
C ALA A 189 18.78 -0.35 -8.87
N ASN A 190 18.44 -1.62 -9.05
CA ASN A 190 19.39 -2.71 -8.80
C ASN A 190 20.59 -2.67 -9.75
N LEU A 191 20.40 -2.35 -11.03
CA LEU A 191 21.52 -2.26 -11.97
C LEU A 191 22.45 -1.09 -11.63
N LEU A 192 21.91 0.09 -11.34
CA LEU A 192 22.70 1.27 -11.02
C LEU A 192 23.50 1.08 -9.72
N ILE A 193 22.87 0.53 -8.69
CA ILE A 193 23.52 0.28 -7.39
C ILE A 193 24.59 -0.81 -7.53
N ASN A 194 24.29 -1.93 -8.20
CA ASN A 194 25.21 -3.08 -8.26
C ASN A 194 26.36 -2.91 -9.26
N LYS A 195 26.24 -2.03 -10.27
CA LYS A 195 27.31 -1.76 -11.25
C LYS A 195 28.44 -0.87 -10.69
N GLY A 196 28.38 -0.49 -9.42
CA GLY A 196 29.40 0.34 -8.78
C GLY A 196 29.23 1.83 -9.08
N ALA A 197 27.99 2.33 -9.10
CA ALA A 197 27.76 3.78 -9.06
C ALA A 197 28.48 4.38 -7.84
N SER A 198 28.93 5.64 -7.97
CA SER A 198 29.48 6.41 -6.84
C SER A 198 28.57 6.26 -5.61
N PRO A 199 29.10 6.06 -4.38
CA PRO A 199 28.29 5.84 -3.18
C PRO A 199 27.18 6.89 -2.98
N VAL A 200 27.47 8.15 -3.33
CA VAL A 200 26.51 9.26 -3.30
C VAL A 200 25.35 9.02 -4.28
N MET A 201 25.65 8.58 -5.49
CA MET A 201 24.63 8.23 -6.49
C MET A 201 23.91 6.93 -6.13
N GLY A 202 24.57 5.99 -5.47
CA GLY A 202 23.94 4.78 -4.92
C GLY A 202 22.85 5.13 -3.91
N ALA A 203 23.15 5.99 -2.94
CA ALA A 203 22.16 6.52 -1.99
C ALA A 203 21.03 7.26 -2.71
N GLY A 204 21.35 8.17 -3.63
CA GLY A 204 20.35 8.88 -4.41
C GLY A 204 19.43 7.94 -5.23
N THR A 205 19.99 6.86 -5.78
CA THR A 205 19.23 5.83 -6.51
C THR A 205 18.30 5.04 -5.58
N ASP A 206 18.72 4.76 -4.36
CA ASP A 206 17.88 4.13 -3.33
C ASP A 206 16.68 5.02 -2.97
N ALA A 207 16.91 6.29 -2.64
CA ALA A 207 15.83 7.24 -2.39
C ALA A 207 14.89 7.41 -3.60
N TRP A 208 15.44 7.41 -4.81
CA TRP A 208 14.68 7.38 -6.04
C TRP A 208 13.82 6.12 -6.15
N TYR A 209 14.36 4.95 -5.84
CA TYR A 209 13.62 3.70 -5.85
C TYR A 209 12.44 3.73 -4.86
N ILE A 210 12.67 4.13 -3.61
CA ILE A 210 11.62 4.14 -2.58
C ILE A 210 10.49 5.10 -2.97
N SER A 211 10.82 6.32 -3.42
CA SER A 211 9.81 7.29 -3.84
C SER A 211 8.99 6.78 -5.04
N ASN A 212 9.66 6.22 -6.04
CA ASN A 212 8.98 5.67 -7.20
C ASN A 212 8.20 4.40 -6.90
N LEU A 213 8.59 3.61 -5.92
CA LEU A 213 7.79 2.48 -5.49
C LEU A 213 6.43 2.96 -4.95
N ILE A 214 6.44 4.04 -4.17
CA ILE A 214 5.22 4.66 -3.66
C ILE A 214 4.39 5.27 -4.80
N TYR A 215 4.99 6.06 -5.68
CA TYR A 215 4.22 6.82 -6.68
C TYR A 215 3.95 6.11 -8.01
N PHE A 216 4.80 5.18 -8.44
CA PHE A 216 4.63 4.44 -9.70
C PHE A 216 4.09 3.03 -9.52
N TRP A 217 4.04 2.49 -8.30
CA TRP A 217 3.47 1.16 -8.08
C TRP A 217 2.33 1.17 -7.07
N MET A 218 2.58 1.61 -5.84
CA MET A 218 1.55 1.61 -4.78
C MET A 218 0.43 2.61 -5.08
N GLY A 219 0.81 3.82 -5.47
CA GLY A 219 -0.10 4.92 -5.79
C GLY A 219 -1.09 4.59 -6.89
N PRO A 220 -0.63 4.13 -8.07
CA PRO A 220 -1.51 3.78 -9.16
C PRO A 220 -2.46 2.63 -8.80
N ILE A 221 -2.00 1.59 -8.10
CA ILE A 221 -2.89 0.50 -7.65
C ILE A 221 -3.96 1.04 -6.69
N ALA A 222 -3.57 1.83 -5.69
CA ALA A 222 -4.50 2.42 -4.72
C ALA A 222 -5.50 3.40 -5.39
N LEU A 223 -5.03 4.23 -6.31
CA LEU A 223 -5.90 5.14 -7.08
C LEU A 223 -6.85 4.36 -7.99
N ALA A 224 -6.39 3.30 -8.67
CA ALA A 224 -7.24 2.44 -9.48
C ALA A 224 -8.38 1.81 -8.65
N VAL A 225 -8.05 1.34 -7.45
CA VAL A 225 -9.03 0.85 -6.46
C VAL A 225 -10.04 1.93 -6.11
N ALA A 226 -9.59 3.13 -5.75
CA ALA A 226 -10.48 4.22 -5.36
C ALA A 226 -11.41 4.67 -6.51
N TYR A 227 -10.86 4.86 -7.71
CA TYR A 227 -11.62 5.21 -8.92
C TYR A 227 -12.60 4.10 -9.36
N TYR A 228 -12.40 2.86 -8.91
CA TYR A 228 -13.35 1.77 -9.16
C TYR A 228 -14.39 1.62 -8.05
N ILE A 229 -13.96 1.52 -6.78
CA ILE A 229 -14.82 1.16 -5.65
C ILE A 229 -15.77 2.29 -5.28
N ILE A 230 -15.27 3.54 -5.22
CA ILE A 230 -16.10 4.69 -4.80
C ILE A 230 -17.34 4.81 -5.69
N PRO A 231 -17.23 4.98 -7.02
CA PRO A 231 -18.41 5.11 -7.87
C PRO A 231 -19.26 3.83 -7.90
N LYS A 232 -18.65 2.66 -7.73
CA LYS A 232 -19.37 1.39 -7.73
C LYS A 232 -20.27 1.21 -6.50
N ILE A 233 -19.83 1.67 -5.34
CA ILE A 233 -20.60 1.58 -4.09
C ILE A 233 -21.60 2.74 -3.97
N THR A 234 -21.20 3.96 -4.32
CA THR A 234 -22.11 5.13 -4.26
C THR A 234 -23.12 5.15 -5.40
N ALA A 235 -22.94 4.31 -6.42
CA ALA A 235 -23.73 4.28 -7.66
C ALA A 235 -23.79 5.66 -8.35
N ARG A 236 -22.70 6.43 -8.24
CA ARG A 236 -22.56 7.74 -8.88
C ARG A 236 -21.40 7.72 -9.86
N PRO A 237 -21.53 8.43 -11.00
CA PRO A 237 -20.41 8.58 -11.92
C PRO A 237 -19.28 9.36 -11.26
N ILE A 238 -18.05 9.13 -11.74
CA ILE A 238 -16.90 9.96 -11.40
C ILE A 238 -17.18 11.39 -11.86
N TYR A 239 -16.88 12.37 -11.01
CA TYR A 239 -17.18 13.78 -11.27
C TYR A 239 -16.57 14.32 -12.57
N SER A 240 -15.26 14.22 -12.76
CA SER A 240 -14.58 14.75 -13.94
C SER A 240 -13.52 13.79 -14.49
N TYR A 241 -13.86 13.16 -15.62
CA TYR A 241 -12.96 12.23 -16.30
C TYR A 241 -11.65 12.89 -16.79
N PRO A 242 -11.68 14.08 -17.44
CA PRO A 242 -10.46 14.76 -17.85
C PRO A 242 -9.55 15.11 -16.66
N LEU A 243 -10.14 15.48 -15.52
CA LEU A 243 -9.37 15.78 -14.31
C LEU A 243 -8.69 14.53 -13.74
N ALA A 244 -9.37 13.38 -13.79
CA ALA A 244 -8.79 12.10 -13.38
C ALA A 244 -7.63 11.68 -14.30
N GLN A 245 -7.75 11.92 -15.61
CA GLN A 245 -6.66 11.70 -16.57
C GLN A 245 -5.50 12.70 -16.39
N ALA A 246 -5.79 13.97 -16.12
CA ALA A 246 -4.77 14.96 -15.80
C ALA A 246 -3.98 14.54 -14.55
N GLY A 247 -4.66 14.08 -13.49
CA GLY A 247 -4.01 13.52 -12.30
C GLY A 247 -3.08 12.36 -12.63
N PHE A 248 -3.50 11.44 -13.52
CA PHE A 248 -2.65 10.34 -13.98
C PHE A 248 -1.39 10.84 -14.68
N TRP A 249 -1.51 11.77 -15.63
CA TRP A 249 -0.35 12.25 -16.40
C TRP A 249 0.59 13.13 -15.57
N ILE A 250 0.06 13.97 -14.68
CA ILE A 250 0.88 14.74 -13.73
C ILE A 250 1.71 13.79 -12.87
N LEU A 251 1.09 12.73 -12.33
CA LEU A 251 1.80 11.71 -11.56
C LEU A 251 2.84 10.98 -12.43
N ALA A 252 2.47 10.55 -13.64
CA ALA A 252 3.35 9.83 -14.56
C ALA A 252 4.63 10.63 -14.91
N VAL A 253 4.50 11.94 -15.11
CA VAL A 253 5.62 12.82 -15.50
C VAL A 253 6.47 13.21 -14.29
N LEU A 254 5.86 13.53 -13.15
CA LEU A 254 6.56 14.13 -12.01
C LEU A 254 7.09 13.12 -11.00
N ALA A 255 6.45 11.97 -10.82
CA ALA A 255 6.85 11.01 -9.79
C ALA A 255 8.29 10.50 -9.94
N GLY A 256 8.76 10.36 -11.19
CA GLY A 256 10.15 9.99 -11.49
C GLY A 256 11.20 10.95 -10.90
N TRP A 257 10.81 12.20 -10.62
CA TRP A 257 11.71 13.26 -10.18
C TRP A 257 11.75 13.44 -8.66
N THR A 258 10.82 12.86 -7.89
CA THR A 258 10.64 13.20 -6.47
C THR A 258 11.59 12.50 -5.49
N GLY A 259 12.38 11.55 -5.97
CA GLY A 259 13.23 10.70 -5.14
C GLY A 259 14.26 11.44 -4.30
N PHE A 260 15.00 12.35 -4.91
CA PHE A 260 16.19 12.93 -4.31
C PHE A 260 15.90 13.95 -3.21
N SER A 261 14.65 14.40 -3.04
CA SER A 261 14.26 15.33 -1.98
C SER A 261 14.36 14.71 -0.59
N ARG A 262 14.47 13.38 -0.49
CA ARG A 262 14.79 12.66 0.76
C ARG A 262 16.17 13.03 1.34
N TYR A 263 17.09 13.54 0.51
CA TYR A 263 18.44 13.93 0.93
C TYR A 263 18.65 15.44 0.81
N MET A 264 17.65 16.22 1.24
CA MET A 264 17.72 17.67 1.26
C MET A 264 18.82 18.16 2.20
N GLY A 265 19.92 18.69 1.66
CA GLY A 265 21.11 19.06 2.46
C GLY A 265 22.14 17.95 2.59
N GLY A 266 21.94 16.81 1.91
CA GLY A 266 22.96 15.77 1.74
C GLY A 266 24.06 16.14 0.73
N PRO A 267 25.05 15.25 0.53
CA PRO A 267 26.23 15.48 -0.31
C PRO A 267 25.93 15.38 -1.83
N LEU A 268 24.73 15.75 -2.25
CA LEU A 268 24.32 15.79 -3.66
C LEU A 268 24.50 17.22 -4.20
N PRO A 269 24.80 17.39 -5.50
CA PRO A 269 24.73 18.70 -6.15
C PRO A 269 23.39 19.36 -5.84
N ALA A 270 23.41 20.57 -5.26
CA ALA A 270 22.22 21.20 -4.65
C ALA A 270 21.01 21.33 -5.60
N TRP A 271 21.25 21.39 -6.92
CA TRP A 271 20.19 21.44 -7.92
C TRP A 271 19.35 20.14 -7.99
N ILE A 272 19.93 18.97 -7.68
CA ILE A 272 19.23 17.68 -7.74
C ILE A 272 18.10 17.61 -6.70
N PRO A 273 18.36 17.75 -5.38
CA PRO A 273 17.30 17.75 -4.39
C PRO A 273 16.37 18.96 -4.55
N ALA A 274 16.84 20.10 -5.08
CA ALA A 274 15.98 21.26 -5.36
C ALA A 274 14.92 20.97 -6.43
N VAL A 275 15.32 20.41 -7.57
CA VAL A 275 14.39 20.00 -8.65
C VAL A 275 13.45 18.92 -8.16
N SER A 276 13.99 17.95 -7.41
CA SER A 276 13.18 16.91 -6.79
C SER A 276 12.15 17.45 -5.81
N GLY A 277 12.50 18.48 -5.04
CA GLY A 277 11.60 19.14 -4.12
C GLY A 277 10.48 19.89 -4.83
N ALA A 278 10.81 20.61 -5.91
CA ALA A 278 9.81 21.26 -6.75
C ALA A 278 8.84 20.24 -7.37
N ALA A 279 9.34 19.10 -7.87
CA ALA A 279 8.49 18.03 -8.40
C ALA A 279 7.55 17.46 -7.31
N SER A 280 8.04 17.24 -6.10
CA SER A 280 7.22 16.78 -4.96
C SER A 280 6.09 17.76 -4.62
N ILE A 281 6.35 19.07 -4.71
CA ILE A 281 5.32 20.10 -4.53
C ILE A 281 4.31 20.06 -5.67
N PHE A 282 4.75 19.95 -6.92
CA PHE A 282 3.83 19.89 -8.06
C PHE A 282 2.97 18.62 -8.11
N ILE A 283 3.41 17.50 -7.50
CA ILE A 283 2.55 16.32 -7.32
C ILE A 283 1.29 16.63 -6.52
N LEU A 284 1.30 17.64 -5.64
CA LEU A 284 0.09 18.08 -4.94
C LEU A 284 -1.03 18.45 -5.91
N LEU A 285 -0.73 18.89 -7.14
CA LEU A 285 -1.73 19.15 -8.17
C LEU A 285 -2.49 17.87 -8.56
N ALA A 286 -1.80 16.72 -8.68
CA ALA A 286 -2.44 15.43 -8.95
C ALA A 286 -3.30 14.97 -7.76
N VAL A 287 -2.86 15.27 -6.54
CA VAL A 287 -3.60 14.97 -5.31
C VAL A 287 -4.86 15.82 -5.23
N VAL A 288 -4.76 17.13 -5.48
CA VAL A 288 -5.91 18.04 -5.55
C VAL A 288 -6.89 17.60 -6.63
N ALA A 289 -6.40 17.22 -7.82
CA ALA A 289 -7.24 16.66 -8.88
C ALA A 289 -7.99 15.40 -8.45
N THR A 290 -7.36 14.54 -7.65
CA THR A 290 -7.97 13.33 -7.09
C THR A 290 -9.04 13.66 -6.04
N VAL A 291 -8.73 14.58 -5.12
CA VAL A 291 -9.68 15.03 -4.08
C VAL A 291 -10.89 15.72 -4.69
N ALA A 292 -10.66 16.59 -5.69
CA ALA A 292 -11.71 17.27 -6.42
C ALA A 292 -12.60 16.31 -7.24
N ASN A 293 -12.11 15.12 -7.57
CA ASN A 293 -12.93 14.05 -8.15
C ASN A 293 -13.75 13.30 -7.11
N PHE A 294 -13.16 12.96 -5.96
CA PHE A 294 -13.82 12.11 -4.97
C PHE A 294 -14.84 12.85 -4.10
N LEU A 295 -14.58 14.09 -3.68
CA LEU A 295 -15.50 14.83 -2.80
C LEU A 295 -16.90 15.00 -3.42
N PRO A 296 -17.06 15.46 -4.68
CA PRO A 296 -18.38 15.57 -5.30
C PRO A 296 -19.03 14.19 -5.54
N SER A 297 -18.21 13.18 -5.84
CA SER A 297 -18.69 11.80 -6.07
C SER A 297 -19.28 11.16 -4.80
N LEU A 298 -18.82 11.59 -3.62
CA LEU A 298 -19.33 11.14 -2.30
C LEU A 298 -20.46 12.03 -1.74
N LYS A 299 -20.71 13.22 -2.33
CA LYS A 299 -21.65 14.21 -1.79
C LYS A 299 -23.07 13.64 -1.66
N GLY A 300 -23.69 13.72 -0.49
CA GLY A 300 -25.06 13.20 -0.28
C GLY A 300 -25.16 11.67 -0.21
N GLN A 301 -24.02 10.98 -0.18
CA GLN A 301 -23.90 9.54 0.03
C GLN A 301 -22.93 9.25 1.19
N THR A 302 -22.58 10.28 1.98
CA THR A 302 -21.54 10.18 3.02
C THR A 302 -21.84 9.07 4.01
N LYS A 303 -23.10 8.91 4.46
CA LYS A 303 -23.52 7.83 5.38
C LYS A 303 -23.14 6.41 4.95
N LEU A 304 -22.92 6.13 3.65
CA LEU A 304 -22.49 4.81 3.19
C LEU A 304 -21.15 4.37 3.79
N TRP A 305 -20.27 5.32 4.12
CA TRP A 305 -19.00 5.02 4.77
C TRP A 305 -19.16 4.38 6.15
N GLU A 306 -20.34 4.51 6.78
CA GLU A 306 -20.61 3.90 8.06
C GLU A 306 -20.89 2.40 7.92
N TYR A 307 -21.65 2.03 6.89
CA TYR A 307 -22.13 0.67 6.73
C TYR A 307 -21.21 -0.20 5.89
N SER A 308 -20.60 0.36 4.83
CA SER A 308 -19.78 -0.37 3.88
C SER A 308 -18.31 -0.47 4.31
N PRO A 309 -17.79 -1.68 4.60
CA PRO A 309 -16.37 -1.88 4.90
C PRO A 309 -15.45 -1.35 3.80
N SER A 310 -15.71 -1.75 2.56
CA SER A 310 -14.87 -1.42 1.42
C SER A 310 -14.74 0.09 1.21
N LEU A 311 -15.86 0.82 1.31
CA LEU A 311 -15.84 2.27 1.16
C LEU A 311 -15.09 2.93 2.33
N ARG A 312 -15.35 2.49 3.56
CA ARG A 312 -14.72 3.05 4.77
C ARG A 312 -13.19 2.95 4.72
N PHE A 313 -12.66 1.76 4.41
CA PHE A 313 -11.22 1.55 4.27
C PHE A 313 -10.61 2.32 3.08
N THR A 314 -11.29 2.33 1.93
CA THR A 314 -10.82 3.04 0.73
C THR A 314 -10.73 4.55 0.96
N VAL A 315 -11.78 5.16 1.53
CA VAL A 315 -11.82 6.60 1.85
C VAL A 315 -10.76 6.94 2.87
N MET A 316 -10.59 6.14 3.92
CA MET A 316 -9.54 6.33 4.91
C MET A 316 -8.14 6.31 4.29
N GLY A 317 -7.86 5.35 3.40
CA GLY A 317 -6.59 5.30 2.66
C GLY A 317 -6.36 6.52 1.78
N MET A 318 -7.40 7.02 1.09
CA MET A 318 -7.30 8.26 0.29
C MET A 318 -7.10 9.51 1.15
N LEU A 319 -7.67 9.57 2.36
CA LEU A 319 -7.40 10.66 3.30
C LEU A 319 -5.94 10.64 3.75
N MET A 320 -5.42 9.45 4.08
CA MET A 320 -4.01 9.26 4.44
C MET A 320 -3.06 9.57 3.27
N PHE A 321 -3.47 9.36 2.02
CA PHE A 321 -2.72 9.80 0.84
C PHE A 321 -2.56 11.32 0.78
N VAL A 322 -3.63 12.08 1.06
CA VAL A 322 -3.58 13.55 1.09
C VAL A 322 -2.64 14.01 2.18
N VAL A 323 -2.73 13.43 3.39
CA VAL A 323 -1.83 13.74 4.50
C VAL A 323 -0.38 13.42 4.13
N TYR A 324 -0.13 12.25 3.55
CA TYR A 324 1.19 11.84 3.07
C TYR A 324 1.76 12.85 2.08
N ALA A 325 0.99 13.24 1.06
CA ALA A 325 1.48 14.12 0.02
C ALA A 325 1.82 15.52 0.55
N VAL A 326 1.00 16.07 1.46
CA VAL A 326 1.27 17.36 2.10
C VAL A 326 2.54 17.28 2.95
N LEU A 327 2.68 16.24 3.77
CA LEU A 327 3.88 16.05 4.60
C LEU A 327 5.14 15.82 3.77
N ALA A 328 5.05 15.04 2.69
CA ALA A 328 6.15 14.81 1.77
C ALA A 328 6.56 16.09 1.04
N ALA A 329 5.61 16.94 0.64
CA ALA A 329 5.90 18.23 0.03
C ALA A 329 6.60 19.18 1.02
N LEU A 330 6.13 19.23 2.28
CA LEU A 330 6.76 20.03 3.33
C LEU A 330 8.20 19.59 3.61
N SER A 331 8.42 18.28 3.78
CA SER A 331 9.76 17.73 4.02
C SER A 331 10.68 17.81 2.80
N SER A 332 10.14 18.11 1.62
CA SER A 332 10.89 18.27 0.38
C SER A 332 11.38 19.70 0.13
N THR A 333 11.35 20.58 1.14
CA THR A 333 11.86 21.96 1.06
C THR A 333 13.17 22.10 1.84
N PHE A 334 14.07 23.00 1.42
CA PHE A 334 15.32 23.25 2.18
C PHE A 334 15.08 23.82 3.59
N THR A 335 13.96 24.51 3.80
CA THR A 335 13.63 25.11 5.10
C THR A 335 13.37 24.06 6.17
N PHE A 336 12.61 23.01 5.83
CA PHE A 336 12.23 21.96 6.79
C PHE A 336 13.01 20.66 6.57
N GLY A 337 13.21 20.26 5.31
CA GLY A 337 13.78 18.97 4.94
C GLY A 337 15.17 18.71 5.49
N LYS A 338 16.02 19.74 5.58
CA LYS A 338 17.39 19.62 6.12
C LYS A 338 17.43 19.12 7.57
N ASP A 339 16.46 19.55 8.39
CA ASP A 339 16.40 19.23 9.82
C ASP A 339 15.60 17.93 10.05
N LEU A 340 14.71 17.57 9.12
CA LEU A 340 13.94 16.34 9.15
C LEU A 340 14.71 15.13 8.58
N GLN A 341 15.79 15.38 7.84
CA GLN A 341 16.64 14.32 7.32
C GLN A 341 17.30 13.57 8.50
N PHE A 342 17.35 12.24 8.41
CA PHE A 342 17.87 11.33 9.44
C PHE A 342 17.10 11.27 10.77
N SER A 343 15.97 11.97 10.89
CA SER A 343 15.12 11.85 12.08
C SER A 343 14.05 10.77 11.91
N HIS A 344 13.32 10.47 12.99
CA HIS A 344 12.17 9.56 12.98
C HIS A 344 11.04 10.00 12.03
N PHE A 345 11.06 11.24 11.54
CA PHE A 345 10.06 11.78 10.61
C PHE A 345 9.92 10.91 9.35
N GLN A 346 11.06 10.48 8.77
CA GLN A 346 11.04 9.69 7.54
C GLN A 346 10.40 8.31 7.75
N ILE A 347 10.60 7.70 8.92
CA ILE A 347 9.97 6.42 9.27
C ILE A 347 8.45 6.59 9.39
N GLY A 348 8.00 7.70 10.00
CA GLY A 348 6.59 8.06 10.08
C GLY A 348 5.96 8.25 8.70
N LEU A 349 6.66 8.97 7.81
CA LEU A 349 6.22 9.24 6.45
C LEU A 349 6.15 7.97 5.58
N ASP A 350 7.16 7.10 5.65
CA ASP A 350 7.18 5.83 4.92
C ASP A 350 6.09 4.87 5.45
N THR A 351 5.87 4.82 6.76
CA THR A 351 4.79 4.00 7.35
C THR A 351 3.40 4.53 6.96
N LEU A 352 3.23 5.86 6.88
CA LEU A 352 2.01 6.48 6.38
C LEU A 352 1.76 6.10 4.91
N ALA A 353 2.79 6.06 4.06
CA ALA A 353 2.66 5.64 2.68
C ALA A 353 2.29 4.14 2.55
N PHE A 354 3.07 3.27 3.19
CA PHE A 354 2.94 1.83 3.03
C PHE A 354 1.68 1.26 3.71
N TYR A 355 1.41 1.70 4.94
CA TYR A 355 0.29 1.19 5.72
C TYR A 355 -0.94 2.11 5.64
N GLY A 356 -0.75 3.38 5.97
CA GLY A 356 -1.86 4.33 6.08
C GLY A 356 -2.57 4.61 4.76
N PHE A 357 -1.82 4.80 3.69
CA PHE A 357 -2.35 5.01 2.35
C PHE A 357 -2.61 3.66 1.67
N PHE A 358 -1.56 2.95 1.28
CA PHE A 358 -1.70 1.79 0.41
C PHE A 358 -2.44 0.63 1.07
N SER A 359 -2.01 0.18 2.26
CA SER A 359 -2.63 -0.99 2.91
C SER A 359 -4.10 -0.74 3.25
N MET A 360 -4.45 0.45 3.75
CA MET A 360 -5.85 0.81 4.00
C MET A 360 -6.70 0.72 2.74
N THR A 361 -6.23 1.27 1.61
CA THR A 361 -6.95 1.17 0.35
C THR A 361 -7.08 -0.27 -0.15
N VAL A 362 -6.02 -1.06 -0.04
CA VAL A 362 -6.02 -2.48 -0.44
C VAL A 362 -6.91 -3.34 0.47
N PHE A 363 -6.99 -3.07 1.77
CA PHE A 363 -8.00 -3.71 2.63
C PHE A 363 -9.41 -3.43 2.12
N GLY A 364 -9.68 -2.19 1.71
CA GLY A 364 -10.95 -1.81 1.07
C GLY A 364 -11.25 -2.64 -0.18
N ALA A 365 -10.23 -2.87 -1.02
CA ALA A 365 -10.31 -3.75 -2.18
C ALA A 365 -10.55 -5.21 -1.80
N ILE A 366 -9.83 -5.77 -0.84
CA ILE A 366 -9.99 -7.17 -0.42
C ILE A 366 -11.40 -7.39 0.15
N TYR A 367 -11.89 -6.49 1.00
CA TYR A 367 -13.26 -6.54 1.52
C TYR A 367 -14.32 -6.50 0.41
N PHE A 368 -14.00 -5.84 -0.72
CA PHE A 368 -14.88 -5.77 -1.88
C PHE A 368 -14.81 -7.02 -2.76
N ILE A 369 -13.60 -7.51 -3.02
CA ILE A 369 -13.33 -8.55 -4.02
C ILE A 369 -13.66 -9.94 -3.49
N VAL A 370 -13.24 -10.25 -2.26
CA VAL A 370 -13.33 -11.61 -1.70
C VAL A 370 -14.75 -12.17 -1.76
N PRO A 371 -15.80 -11.45 -1.31
CA PRO A 371 -17.15 -12.02 -1.34
C PRO A 371 -17.65 -12.38 -2.75
N ARG A 372 -17.22 -11.61 -3.75
CA ARG A 372 -17.64 -11.78 -5.16
C ARG A 372 -17.00 -13.01 -5.79
N ILE A 373 -15.75 -13.30 -5.45
CA ILE A 373 -15.05 -14.46 -5.99
C ILE A 373 -15.37 -15.75 -5.21
N THR A 374 -15.73 -15.66 -3.93
CA THR A 374 -16.08 -16.83 -3.11
C THR A 374 -17.57 -17.15 -3.10
N ASN A 375 -18.43 -16.26 -3.60
CA ASN A 375 -19.90 -16.34 -3.44
C ASN A 375 -20.31 -16.58 -1.98
N ALA A 376 -19.62 -15.88 -1.07
CA ALA A 376 -19.85 -15.99 0.37
C ALA A 376 -19.50 -14.66 1.02
N GLU A 377 -20.27 -14.26 2.02
CA GLU A 377 -20.10 -13.01 2.73
C GLU A 377 -19.17 -13.17 3.94
N TRP A 378 -18.59 -12.05 4.39
CA TRP A 378 -17.66 -12.06 5.52
C TRP A 378 -18.32 -12.59 6.80
N PRO A 379 -17.62 -13.41 7.63
CA PRO A 379 -18.24 -14.05 8.78
C PRO A 379 -18.75 -13.10 9.87
N SER A 380 -18.15 -11.91 10.05
CA SER A 380 -18.51 -11.01 11.15
C SER A 380 -18.24 -9.54 10.85
N GLY A 381 -19.29 -8.70 10.87
CA GLY A 381 -19.15 -7.24 10.77
C GLY A 381 -18.40 -6.61 11.95
N SER A 382 -18.52 -7.17 13.16
CA SER A 382 -17.82 -6.68 14.36
C SER A 382 -16.31 -6.82 14.23
N ARG A 383 -15.81 -7.95 13.70
CA ARG A 383 -14.36 -8.14 13.50
C ARG A 383 -13.81 -7.22 12.41
N ILE A 384 -14.59 -6.93 11.37
CA ILE A 384 -14.24 -5.91 10.36
C ILE A 384 -14.11 -4.53 11.02
N ARG A 385 -15.04 -4.19 11.92
CA ARG A 385 -14.99 -2.95 12.70
C ARG A 385 -13.74 -2.87 13.59
N THR A 386 -13.40 -3.97 14.27
CA THR A 386 -12.17 -4.07 15.06
C THR A 386 -10.93 -3.88 14.19
N HIS A 387 -10.85 -4.57 13.06
CA HIS A 387 -9.75 -4.41 12.10
C HIS A 387 -9.61 -2.94 11.68
N PHE A 388 -10.72 -2.28 11.31
CA PHE A 388 -10.70 -0.88 10.88
C PHE A 388 -10.19 0.07 11.98
N TRP A 389 -10.75 0.00 13.18
CA TRP A 389 -10.42 0.95 14.25
C TRP A 389 -9.01 0.73 14.79
N PHE A 390 -8.58 -0.51 15.02
CA PHE A 390 -7.23 -0.76 15.51
C PHE A 390 -6.16 -0.42 14.45
N SER A 391 -6.42 -0.69 13.16
CA SER A 391 -5.54 -0.21 12.09
C SER A 391 -5.49 1.32 12.03
N THR A 392 -6.62 2.00 12.22
CA THR A 392 -6.74 3.46 12.17
C THR A 392 -6.05 4.13 13.35
N TYR A 393 -6.36 3.69 14.58
CA TYR A 393 -5.70 4.21 15.77
C TYR A 393 -4.20 3.89 15.75
N GLY A 394 -3.83 2.68 15.35
CA GLY A 394 -2.44 2.30 15.20
C GLY A 394 -1.67 3.22 14.24
N ILE A 395 -2.19 3.47 13.03
CA ILE A 395 -1.49 4.35 12.08
C ILE A 395 -1.49 5.81 12.53
N ILE A 396 -2.58 6.32 13.12
CA ILE A 396 -2.61 7.69 13.63
C ILE A 396 -1.58 7.87 14.75
N THR A 397 -1.54 6.94 15.71
CA THR A 397 -0.53 6.95 16.78
C THR A 397 0.89 6.87 16.21
N MET A 398 1.13 5.98 15.24
CA MET A 398 2.43 5.87 14.58
C MET A 398 2.87 7.21 13.98
N VAL A 399 1.99 7.81 13.18
CA VAL A 399 2.28 9.03 12.43
C VAL A 399 2.49 10.19 13.38
N VAL A 400 1.60 10.42 14.34
CA VAL A 400 1.74 11.51 15.31
C VAL A 400 3.04 11.36 16.12
N CYS A 401 3.32 10.18 16.67
CA CYS A 401 4.52 9.97 17.47
C CYS A 401 5.81 10.12 16.64
N MET A 402 5.87 9.57 15.43
CA MET A 402 7.07 9.62 14.59
C MET A 402 7.29 10.99 13.93
N LEU A 403 6.24 11.71 13.56
CA LEU A 403 6.37 13.06 13.01
C LEU A 403 6.81 14.07 14.09
N VAL A 404 6.11 14.08 15.24
CA VAL A 404 6.46 14.99 16.34
C VAL A 404 7.84 14.63 16.90
N GLY A 405 8.10 13.33 17.13
CA GLY A 405 9.41 12.86 17.57
C GLY A 405 10.51 13.15 16.55
N GLY A 406 10.23 13.08 15.26
CA GLY A 406 11.18 13.43 14.21
C GLY A 406 11.51 14.92 14.16
N ILE A 407 10.51 15.80 14.36
CA ILE A 407 10.74 17.25 14.47
C ILE A 407 11.58 17.57 15.70
N ALA A 408 11.25 16.97 16.85
CA ALA A 408 12.00 17.16 18.09
C ALA A 408 13.45 16.67 17.96
N GLN A 409 13.64 15.45 17.45
CA GLN A 409 14.96 14.85 17.24
C GLN A 409 15.80 15.69 16.27
N GLY A 410 15.21 16.10 15.14
CA GLY A 410 15.87 16.96 14.15
C GLY A 410 16.26 18.33 14.70
N GLY A 411 15.36 18.96 15.46
CA GLY A 411 15.61 20.24 16.10
C GLY A 411 16.70 20.19 17.18
N ASP A 412 16.79 19.07 17.92
CA ASP A 412 17.88 18.83 18.87
C ASP A 412 19.23 18.64 18.15
N MET A 413 19.24 17.87 17.03
CA MET A 413 20.44 17.64 16.22
C MET A 413 20.94 18.88 15.47
N ALA A 414 20.05 19.84 15.20
CA ALA A 414 20.40 21.09 14.53
C ALA A 414 21.11 22.10 15.46
N GLN A 415 21.03 21.92 16.79
CA GLN A 415 21.65 22.80 17.76
C GLN A 415 23.13 22.41 17.98
N TRP A 416 24.03 23.38 17.81
CA TRP A 416 25.48 23.15 17.86
C TRP A 416 26.01 22.92 19.28
N ASP A 417 25.26 23.35 20.30
CA ASP A 417 25.62 23.32 21.72
C ASP A 417 24.98 22.15 22.49
N ARG A 418 24.29 21.24 21.79
CA ARG A 418 23.66 20.05 22.39
C ARG A 418 24.38 18.76 22.06
N ASP A 419 24.46 17.88 23.05
CA ASP A 419 24.93 16.52 22.86
C ASP A 419 23.89 15.66 22.15
N PHE A 420 24.35 14.72 21.31
CA PHE A 420 23.48 13.75 20.62
C PHE A 420 22.66 12.89 21.61
N SER A 421 23.20 12.61 22.79
CA SER A 421 22.51 11.84 23.84
C SER A 421 21.20 12.50 24.28
N THR A 422 21.13 13.83 24.29
CA THR A 422 19.91 14.57 24.60
C THR A 422 18.81 14.30 23.58
N SER A 423 19.14 14.33 22.29
CA SER A 423 18.19 14.00 21.21
C SER A 423 17.64 12.57 21.34
N PHE A 424 18.48 11.62 21.73
CA PHE A 424 18.08 10.23 21.99
C PHE A 424 17.13 10.12 23.19
N VAL A 425 17.45 10.75 24.32
CA VAL A 425 16.61 10.71 25.53
C VAL A 425 15.25 11.37 25.28
N ASN A 426 15.23 12.52 24.62
CA ASN A 426 14.00 13.22 24.25
C ASN A 426 13.13 12.39 23.28
N SER A 427 13.77 11.56 22.46
CA SER A 427 13.08 10.70 21.49
C SER A 427 12.45 9.44 22.11
N SER A 428 12.83 9.07 23.33
CA SER A 428 12.44 7.79 23.97
C SER A 428 10.92 7.60 24.11
N ALA A 429 10.20 8.65 24.53
CA ALA A 429 8.74 8.61 24.69
C ALA A 429 8.03 8.31 23.34
N TYR A 430 8.55 8.85 22.23
CA TYR A 430 8.00 8.60 20.91
C TYR A 430 8.24 7.15 20.46
N MET A 431 9.33 6.50 20.89
CA MET A 431 9.60 5.08 20.59
C MET A 431 8.57 4.18 21.28
N VAL A 432 8.16 4.51 22.51
CA VAL A 432 7.06 3.80 23.20
C VAL A 432 5.77 3.92 22.39
N GLY A 433 5.47 5.13 21.89
CA GLY A 433 4.33 5.36 20.99
C GLY A 433 4.37 4.50 19.71
N ARG A 434 5.54 4.40 19.06
CA ARG A 434 5.77 3.50 17.91
C ARG A 434 5.52 2.04 18.26
N CYS A 435 5.97 1.58 19.43
CA CYS A 435 5.74 0.22 19.89
C CYS A 435 4.25 -0.08 20.10
N ILE A 436 3.52 0.82 20.77
CA ILE A 436 2.07 0.71 20.97
C ILE A 436 1.35 0.67 19.62
N ALA A 437 1.73 1.54 18.70
CA ALA A 437 1.15 1.59 17.37
C ALA A 437 1.30 0.27 16.60
N TRP A 438 2.50 -0.34 16.59
CA TRP A 438 2.69 -1.66 15.99
C TRP A 438 1.93 -2.77 16.72
N GLY A 439 1.73 -2.67 18.03
CA GLY A 439 0.88 -3.59 18.78
C GLY A 439 -0.58 -3.54 18.33
N LEU A 440 -1.14 -2.32 18.20
CA LEU A 440 -2.50 -2.11 17.69
C LEU A 440 -2.66 -2.62 16.25
N ILE A 441 -1.71 -2.31 15.38
CA ILE A 441 -1.68 -2.76 13.98
C ILE A 441 -1.57 -4.30 13.90
N SER A 442 -0.74 -4.93 14.75
CA SER A 442 -0.59 -6.39 14.74
C SER A 442 -1.89 -7.08 15.17
N PHE A 443 -2.57 -6.55 16.19
CA PHE A 443 -3.87 -7.06 16.62
C PHE A 443 -4.95 -6.92 15.54
N SER A 444 -4.97 -5.79 14.83
CA SER A 444 -5.92 -5.57 13.74
C SER A 444 -5.71 -6.55 12.58
N ASN A 445 -4.44 -6.78 12.22
CA ASN A 445 -4.06 -7.69 11.13
C ASN A 445 -4.30 -9.15 11.46
N PHE A 446 -4.18 -9.54 12.73
CA PHE A 446 -4.62 -10.87 13.18
C PHE A 446 -6.11 -11.08 12.94
N ALA A 447 -6.96 -10.10 13.32
CA ALA A 447 -8.40 -10.18 13.11
C ALA A 447 -8.77 -10.23 11.61
N PHE A 448 -8.01 -9.54 10.76
CA PHE A 448 -8.16 -9.60 9.31
C PHE A 448 -7.76 -10.97 8.75
N LEU A 449 -6.56 -11.46 9.07
CA LEU A 449 -6.04 -12.75 8.62
C LEU A 449 -6.96 -13.90 9.03
N TYR A 450 -7.45 -13.88 10.26
CA TYR A 450 -8.38 -14.90 10.75
C TYR A 450 -9.67 -14.95 9.92
N GLN A 451 -10.28 -13.80 9.62
CA GLN A 451 -11.48 -13.75 8.79
C GLN A 451 -11.22 -14.18 7.35
N LEU A 452 -10.10 -13.74 6.77
CA LEU A 452 -9.73 -14.12 5.41
C LEU A 452 -9.43 -15.62 5.30
N GLY A 453 -8.81 -16.20 6.33
CA GLY A 453 -8.59 -17.64 6.45
C GLY A 453 -9.91 -18.43 6.51
N LEU A 454 -10.92 -17.94 7.23
CA LEU A 454 -12.26 -18.55 7.22
C LEU A 454 -12.90 -18.50 5.82
N MET A 455 -12.73 -17.39 5.10
CA MET A 455 -13.18 -17.27 3.70
C MET A 455 -12.47 -18.26 2.79
N PHE A 456 -11.16 -18.44 2.96
CA PHE A 456 -10.35 -19.39 2.20
C PHE A 456 -10.79 -20.84 2.36
N VAL A 457 -11.09 -21.25 3.59
CA VAL A 457 -11.57 -22.61 3.91
C VAL A 457 -13.06 -22.81 3.56
N GLY A 458 -13.73 -21.79 3.01
CA GLY A 458 -15.13 -21.87 2.61
C GLY A 458 -16.12 -21.79 3.78
N LYS A 459 -15.67 -21.33 4.95
CA LYS A 459 -16.51 -21.03 6.12
C LYS A 459 -17.09 -19.61 6.10
N GLY A 460 -17.18 -19.01 4.91
CA GLY A 460 -17.89 -17.75 4.71
C GLY A 460 -19.40 -17.91 4.91
N ARG A 461 -20.09 -16.80 5.18
CA ARG A 461 -21.54 -16.77 5.40
C ARG A 461 -22.28 -16.89 4.06
N LYS A 462 -23.20 -17.85 3.92
CA LYS A 462 -23.91 -18.15 2.64
C LYS A 462 -25.29 -17.48 2.51
N THR A 463 -25.52 -16.38 3.20
CA THR A 463 -26.79 -15.63 3.24
C THR A 463 -26.94 -14.64 2.10
N ASP A 464 -28.17 -14.26 1.77
CA ASP A 464 -28.53 -13.43 0.61
C ASP A 464 -28.17 -11.93 0.68
N GLY A 465 -27.59 -11.42 1.78
CA GLY A 465 -27.27 -9.99 1.93
C GLY A 465 -25.85 -9.72 2.42
N PRO A 466 -25.23 -8.57 2.07
CA PRO A 466 -23.83 -8.27 2.37
C PRO A 466 -23.55 -8.14 3.87
N THR A 467 -22.32 -8.43 4.29
CA THR A 467 -21.89 -8.17 5.67
C THR A 467 -21.55 -6.69 5.86
N LEU A 468 -22.43 -5.97 6.55
CA LEU A 468 -22.27 -4.55 6.89
C LEU A 468 -21.75 -4.38 8.33
N ILE A 469 -21.21 -3.20 8.64
CA ILE A 469 -20.53 -2.96 9.94
C ILE A 469 -21.53 -2.77 11.10
N HIS A 470 -22.66 -2.11 10.85
CA HIS A 470 -23.60 -1.66 11.88
C HIS A 470 -25.01 -2.25 11.74
N SER A 471 -25.21 -3.22 10.85
CA SER A 471 -26.51 -3.90 10.70
C SER A 471 -26.35 -5.39 10.96
N GLU A 472 -27.46 -6.02 11.35
CA GLU A 472 -27.49 -7.47 11.39
C GLU A 472 -27.23 -8.06 9.99
N PRO A 473 -26.52 -9.19 9.92
CA PRO A 473 -26.18 -9.79 8.64
C PRO A 473 -27.45 -10.21 7.87
N GLY A 474 -27.66 -9.65 6.67
CA GLY A 474 -28.86 -9.91 5.85
C GLY A 474 -30.06 -9.00 6.14
N ALA A 475 -29.97 -8.08 7.11
CA ALA A 475 -31.06 -7.14 7.42
C ALA A 475 -31.27 -6.06 6.33
N ALA A 476 -30.28 -5.83 5.47
CA ALA A 476 -30.36 -4.90 4.36
C ALA A 476 -29.83 -5.53 3.08
N ALA A 477 -30.49 -5.24 1.96
CA ALA A 477 -30.09 -5.75 0.64
C ALA A 477 -28.72 -5.21 0.20
N ASP A 478 -28.42 -3.96 0.54
CA ASP A 478 -27.12 -3.33 0.32
C ASP A 478 -26.83 -2.22 1.35
N ALA A 479 -25.63 -1.63 1.25
CA ALA A 479 -25.22 -0.54 2.12
C ALA A 479 -26.05 0.74 1.92
N ARG A 480 -26.72 0.93 0.77
CA ARG A 480 -27.58 2.08 0.50
C ARG A 480 -28.90 1.94 1.23
N ALA A 481 -29.53 0.76 1.13
CA ALA A 481 -30.71 0.38 1.88
C ALA A 481 -30.47 0.51 3.39
N ALA A 482 -29.32 0.04 3.89
CA ALA A 482 -28.96 0.19 5.30
C ALA A 482 -28.77 1.65 5.72
N ALA A 483 -28.29 2.51 4.81
CA ALA A 483 -28.12 3.94 5.04
C ALA A 483 -29.41 4.77 4.83
N GLY A 484 -30.53 4.12 4.48
CA GLY A 484 -31.79 4.80 4.15
C GLY A 484 -31.72 5.63 2.86
N LEU A 485 -30.83 5.27 1.94
CA LEU A 485 -30.62 5.96 0.67
C LEU A 485 -31.32 5.15 -0.44
N SER A 486 -32.27 5.77 -1.14
CA SER A 486 -32.95 5.21 -2.32
C SER A 486 -32.08 5.27 -3.57
#